data_AF-A0A257PCR1-F1
#
_entry.id   AF-A0A257PCR1-F1
#
_cell.length_a   1.000
_cell.length_b   1.000
_cell.length_c   1.000
_cell.angle_alpha   90.00
_cell.angle_beta   90.00
_cell.angle_gamma   90.00
#
_symmetry.space_group_name_H-M   'P 1'
#
loop_
_entity.id
_entity.type
_entity.pdbx_description
1 polymer ?
#
loop_
_entity_poly.entity_id
_entity_poly.type
_entity_poly.pdbx_seq_one_letter_code
_entity_poly.pdbx_strand_id
1 'polypeptide(L)'
;MISDNLTPSRPDIAALPAERVAHLLRVSPKAELHVHIEGTLEPELTFALAQRNGVSLPYADVQALRKAYAFSDLQSFLDLYYAGCDVLRTEQDFFDLAWAYFERAARD
;
A
#
# COMPACT_ATOMS: atom_id res chain seq x y z
N MET A 1 3.77 52.90 4.20
CA MET A 1 3.86 51.80 5.19
C MET A 1 2.75 50.81 4.84
N ILE A 2 3.05 49.85 3.97
CA ILE A 2 2.11 48.77 3.62
C ILE A 2 2.59 47.57 4.44
N SER A 3 1.73 47.06 5.31
CA SER A 3 2.06 45.99 6.24
C SER A 3 2.19 44.64 5.52
N ASP A 4 3.39 44.06 5.56
CA ASP A 4 3.71 42.68 5.18
C ASP A 4 3.07 41.68 6.14
N ASN A 5 1.78 41.34 5.99
CA ASN A 5 1.14 40.36 6.88
C ASN A 5 0.14 39.44 6.18
N LEU A 6 0.51 38.90 5.02
CA LEU A 6 -0.32 37.97 4.24
C LEU A 6 0.32 36.59 4.03
N THR A 7 1.31 36.21 4.84
CA THR A 7 1.70 34.80 4.94
C THR A 7 0.84 34.14 6.01
N PRO A 8 -0.12 33.25 5.65
CA PRO A 8 -0.84 32.50 6.67
C PRO A 8 0.17 31.72 7.51
N SER A 9 0.11 31.90 8.83
CA SER A 9 0.93 31.13 9.76
C SER A 9 0.55 29.65 9.62
N ARG A 10 1.56 28.77 9.62
CA ARG A 10 1.31 27.33 9.64
C ARG A 10 0.44 27.01 10.86
N PRO A 11 -0.66 26.26 10.70
CA PRO A 11 -1.47 25.84 11.84
C PRO A 11 -0.62 25.00 12.79
N ASP A 12 -0.79 25.21 14.10
CA ASP A 12 -0.19 24.35 15.11
C ASP A 12 -0.89 22.99 15.08
N ILE A 13 -0.27 22.02 14.42
CA ILE A 13 -0.82 20.68 14.22
C ILE A 13 -0.99 19.95 15.56
N ALA A 14 -0.15 20.24 16.56
CA ALA A 14 -0.21 19.58 17.87
C ALA A 14 -1.47 19.97 18.67
N ALA A 15 -2.07 21.11 18.35
CA ALA A 15 -3.30 21.59 18.98
C ALA A 15 -4.59 21.10 18.28
N LEU A 16 -4.47 20.39 17.14
CA LEU A 16 -5.63 19.92 16.38
C LEU A 16 -6.22 18.62 16.96
N PRO A 17 -7.55 18.47 17.00
CA PRO A 17 -8.19 17.20 17.30
C PRO A 17 -7.77 16.09 16.32
N ALA A 18 -7.67 14.85 16.80
CA ALA A 18 -7.20 13.71 16.00
C ALA A 18 -8.07 13.46 14.75
N GLU A 19 -9.38 13.65 14.85
CA GLU A 19 -10.31 13.55 13.73
C GLU A 19 -10.06 14.61 12.67
N ARG A 20 -9.64 15.81 13.08
CA ARG A 20 -9.29 16.89 12.16
C ARG A 20 -7.99 16.58 11.43
N VAL A 21 -7.01 16.03 12.14
CA VAL A 21 -5.75 15.57 11.53
C VAL A 21 -6.02 14.46 10.52
N ALA A 22 -6.80 13.44 10.88
CA ALA A 22 -7.14 12.33 9.98
C ALA A 22 -7.88 12.80 8.72
N HIS A 23 -8.82 13.76 8.87
CA HIS A 23 -9.51 14.35 7.73
C HIS A 23 -8.53 15.10 6.80
N LEU A 24 -7.65 15.95 7.35
CA LEU A 24 -6.67 16.70 6.57
C LEU A 24 -5.70 15.77 5.83
N LEU A 25 -5.22 14.70 6.48
CA LEU A 25 -4.37 13.69 5.84
C LEU A 25 -5.07 13.05 4.63
N ARG A 26 -6.35 12.68 4.78
CA ARG A 26 -7.12 12.05 3.70
C ARG A 26 -7.34 13.00 2.51
N VAL A 27 -7.72 14.26 2.75
CA VAL A 27 -8.08 15.19 1.67
C VAL A 27 -6.87 15.90 1.04
N SER A 28 -5.68 15.79 1.63
CA SER A 28 -4.49 16.42 1.08
C SER A 28 -4.09 15.75 -0.23
N PRO A 29 -3.68 16.52 -1.26
CA PRO A 29 -3.02 15.95 -2.43
C PRO A 29 -1.64 15.43 -2.04
N LYS A 30 -1.34 14.20 -2.46
CA LYS A 30 -0.13 13.45 -2.10
C LYS A 30 0.63 13.07 -3.37
N ALA A 31 1.95 12.98 -3.25
CA ALA A 31 2.81 12.35 -4.25
C ALA A 31 3.59 11.23 -3.56
N GLU A 32 3.33 9.98 -3.94
CA GLU A 32 4.06 8.81 -3.44
C GLU A 32 5.30 8.60 -4.31
N LEU A 33 6.49 8.86 -3.75
CA LEU A 33 7.77 8.85 -4.49
C LEU A 33 8.59 7.57 -4.26
N HIS A 34 8.20 6.76 -3.30
CA HIS A 34 8.83 5.48 -3.01
C HIS A 34 7.74 4.44 -2.76
N VAL A 35 7.51 3.62 -3.77
CA VAL A 35 6.64 2.44 -3.69
C VAL A 35 7.27 1.32 -4.50
N HIS A 36 7.21 0.11 -3.98
CA HIS A 36 7.46 -1.11 -4.75
C HIS A 36 6.09 -1.63 -5.16
N ILE A 37 5.81 -1.72 -6.45
CA ILE A 37 4.48 -2.11 -6.95
C ILE A 37 4.15 -3.54 -6.53
N GLU A 38 5.13 -4.43 -6.54
CA GLU A 38 4.97 -5.80 -6.04
C GLU A 38 4.74 -5.83 -4.52
N GLY A 39 5.16 -4.78 -3.81
CA GLY A 39 4.87 -4.57 -2.39
C GLY A 39 3.41 -4.17 -2.11
N THR A 40 2.61 -3.91 -3.15
CA THR A 40 1.17 -3.65 -3.04
C THR A 40 0.33 -4.90 -3.33
N LEU A 41 0.97 -6.07 -3.48
CA LEU A 41 0.29 -7.33 -3.71
C LEU A 41 -0.44 -7.78 -2.43
N GLU A 42 -1.75 -7.56 -2.40
CA GLU A 42 -2.60 -7.94 -1.28
C GLU A 42 -2.87 -9.46 -1.28
N PRO A 43 -3.03 -10.09 -0.10
CA PRO A 43 -3.30 -11.52 0.02
C PRO A 43 -4.45 -12.04 -0.85
N GLU A 44 -5.54 -11.29 -0.98
CA GLU A 44 -6.67 -11.63 -1.84
C GLU A 44 -6.27 -11.74 -3.32
N LEU A 45 -5.47 -10.78 -3.81
CA LEU A 45 -4.98 -10.81 -5.19
C LEU A 45 -3.95 -11.94 -5.37
N THR A 46 -3.07 -12.17 -4.39
CA THR A 46 -2.12 -13.31 -4.42
C THR A 46 -2.84 -14.64 -4.65
N PHE A 47 -3.92 -14.91 -3.90
CA PHE A 47 -4.68 -16.15 -4.05
C PHE A 47 -5.42 -16.23 -5.40
N ALA A 48 -6.00 -15.12 -5.87
CA ALA A 48 -6.67 -15.09 -7.17
C ALA A 48 -5.69 -15.38 -8.32
N LEU A 49 -4.50 -14.79 -8.28
CA LEU A 49 -3.45 -15.02 -9.27
C LEU A 49 -2.85 -16.43 -9.17
N ALA A 50 -2.65 -16.94 -7.95
CA ALA A 50 -2.18 -18.30 -7.74
C ALA A 50 -3.14 -19.33 -8.34
N GLN A 51 -4.45 -19.14 -8.12
CA GLN A 51 -5.48 -19.97 -8.74
C GLN A 51 -5.45 -19.87 -10.26
N ARG A 52 -5.37 -18.65 -10.81
CA ARG A 52 -5.32 -18.40 -12.26
C ARG A 52 -4.12 -19.09 -12.92
N ASN A 53 -2.97 -19.07 -12.25
CA ASN A 53 -1.70 -19.55 -12.80
C ASN A 53 -1.31 -20.96 -12.35
N GLY A 54 -2.15 -21.65 -11.58
CA GLY A 54 -1.86 -23.01 -11.08
C GLY A 54 -0.67 -23.06 -10.11
N VAL A 55 -0.39 -21.96 -9.40
CA VAL A 55 0.69 -21.88 -8.40
C VAL A 55 0.15 -22.35 -7.06
N SER A 56 0.85 -23.29 -6.42
CA SER A 56 0.51 -23.72 -5.06
C SER A 56 1.13 -22.75 -4.04
N LEU A 57 0.29 -22.16 -3.19
CA LEU A 57 0.76 -21.31 -2.10
C LEU A 57 1.03 -22.16 -0.84
N PRO A 58 2.07 -21.83 -0.04
CA PRO A 58 2.34 -22.49 1.23
C PRO A 58 1.39 -22.01 2.36
N TYR A 59 0.21 -21.51 2.01
CA TYR A 59 -0.79 -20.98 2.93
C TYR A 59 -2.16 -21.57 2.60
N ALA A 60 -2.89 -21.99 3.63
CA ALA A 60 -4.19 -22.63 3.45
C ALA A 60 -5.26 -21.67 2.92
N ASP A 61 -5.18 -20.39 3.31
CA ASP A 61 -6.13 -19.36 2.92
C ASP A 61 -5.51 -17.95 3.06
N VAL A 62 -6.29 -16.94 2.65
CA VAL A 62 -5.97 -15.51 2.73
C VAL A 62 -5.64 -15.08 4.17
N GLN A 63 -6.32 -15.63 5.18
CA GLN A 63 -6.08 -15.24 6.58
C GLN A 63 -4.75 -15.78 7.10
N ALA A 64 -4.36 -16.99 6.69
CA ALA A 64 -3.06 -17.57 6.99
C ALA A 64 -1.92 -16.73 6.37
N LEU A 65 -2.06 -16.30 5.11
CA LEU A 65 -1.10 -15.40 4.46
C LEU A 65 -1.05 -14.04 5.15
N ARG A 66 -2.20 -13.44 5.49
CA ARG A 66 -2.23 -12.16 6.23
C ARG A 66 -1.54 -12.25 7.58
N LYS A 67 -1.67 -13.37 8.30
CA LYS A 67 -0.94 -13.60 9.57
C LYS A 67 0.57 -13.72 9.37
N ALA A 68 1.03 -14.15 8.19
CA ALA A 68 2.44 -14.21 7.85
C ALA A 68 3.06 -12.82 7.59
N TYR A 69 2.25 -11.76 7.46
CA TYR A 69 2.73 -10.37 7.32
C TYR A 69 3.18 -9.80 8.68
N ALA A 70 4.04 -10.55 9.36
CA ALA A 70 4.64 -10.22 10.64
C ALA A 70 6.15 -10.48 10.54
N PHE A 71 6.92 -9.40 10.40
CA PHE A 71 8.34 -9.46 10.05
C PHE A 71 9.23 -9.06 11.24
N SER A 72 10.33 -9.78 11.44
CA SER A 72 11.34 -9.47 12.47
C SER A 72 12.46 -8.57 11.95
N ASP A 73 12.69 -8.62 10.64
CA ASP A 73 13.76 -7.90 9.94
C ASP A 73 13.47 -7.82 8.43
N LEU A 74 14.36 -7.15 7.69
CA LEU A 74 14.25 -7.02 6.24
C LEU A 74 14.27 -8.38 5.52
N GLN A 75 15.06 -9.35 5.99
CA GLN A 75 15.18 -10.63 5.30
C GLN A 75 13.89 -11.43 5.41
N SER A 76 13.29 -11.50 6.61
CA SER A 76 11.99 -12.16 6.84
C SER A 76 10.86 -11.55 5.99
N PHE A 77 10.92 -10.25 5.72
CA PHE A 77 10.03 -9.59 4.76
C PHE A 77 10.32 -10.01 3.32
N LEU A 78 11.59 -9.95 2.90
CA LEU A 78 11.99 -10.28 1.52
C LEU A 78 11.68 -11.74 1.16
N ASP A 79 11.84 -12.67 2.10
CA ASP A 79 11.51 -14.08 1.91
C ASP A 79 10.03 -14.25 1.53
N LEU A 80 9.13 -13.56 2.24
CA LEU A 80 7.70 -13.60 1.93
C LEU A 80 7.36 -12.82 0.66
N TYR A 81 7.96 -11.66 0.46
CA TYR A 81 7.77 -10.81 -0.70
C TYR A 81 8.08 -11.56 -2.00
N TYR A 82 9.25 -12.21 -2.08
CA TYR A 82 9.65 -12.95 -3.28
C TYR A 82 8.78 -14.19 -3.52
N ALA A 83 8.39 -14.90 -2.45
CA ALA A 83 7.44 -16.01 -2.56
C ALA A 83 6.05 -15.53 -3.04
N GLY A 84 5.62 -14.33 -2.66
CA GLY A 84 4.40 -13.71 -3.16
C GLY A 84 4.48 -13.39 -4.66
N CYS A 85 5.62 -12.91 -5.14
CA CYS A 85 5.83 -12.58 -6.56
C CYS A 85 5.76 -13.79 -7.50
N ASP A 86 5.87 -15.02 -7.00
CA ASP A 86 5.75 -16.23 -7.82
C ASP A 86 4.38 -16.40 -8.49
N VAL A 87 3.35 -15.65 -8.07
CA VAL A 87 2.04 -15.67 -8.72
C VAL A 87 1.95 -14.76 -9.95
N LEU A 88 2.93 -13.88 -10.18
CA LEU A 88 2.96 -12.93 -11.29
C LEU A 88 3.67 -13.56 -12.50
N ARG A 89 2.91 -14.08 -13.47
CA ARG A 89 3.44 -14.88 -14.60
C ARG A 89 3.14 -14.30 -15.98
N THR A 90 2.00 -13.63 -16.11
CA THR A 90 1.43 -13.13 -17.35
C THR A 90 1.29 -11.62 -17.32
N GLU A 91 1.19 -10.99 -18.50
CA GLU A 91 0.92 -9.56 -18.62
C GLU A 91 -0.30 -9.11 -17.81
N GLN A 92 -1.38 -9.91 -17.82
CA GLN A 92 -2.61 -9.60 -17.09
C GLN A 92 -2.38 -9.57 -15.57
N ASP A 93 -1.47 -10.39 -15.03
CA ASP A 93 -1.16 -10.39 -13.60
C ASP A 93 -0.53 -9.06 -13.16
N PHE A 94 0.39 -8.54 -13.98
CA PHE A 94 1.01 -7.24 -13.73
C PHE A 94 0.03 -6.09 -13.95
N PHE A 95 -0.87 -6.20 -14.93
CA PHE A 95 -1.95 -5.23 -15.11
C PHE A 95 -2.85 -5.17 -13.87
N ASP A 96 -3.33 -6.32 -13.39
CA ASP A 96 -4.23 -6.38 -12.24
C ASP A 96 -3.56 -5.82 -10.97
N LEU A 97 -2.28 -6.12 -10.76
CA LEU A 97 -1.48 -5.58 -9.66
C LEU A 97 -1.36 -4.06 -9.72
N ALA A 98 -0.93 -3.52 -10.86
CA ALA A 98 -0.77 -2.07 -11.03
C ALA A 98 -2.10 -1.34 -10.93
N TRP A 99 -3.16 -1.90 -11.51
CA TRP A 99 -4.50 -1.33 -11.46
C TRP A 99 -5.05 -1.29 -10.03
N ALA A 100 -4.88 -2.37 -9.26
CA ALA A 100 -5.27 -2.40 -7.85
C ALA A 100 -4.55 -1.31 -7.03
N TYR A 101 -3.26 -1.08 -7.30
CA TYR A 101 -2.52 0.01 -6.67
C TYR A 101 -3.08 1.38 -7.07
N PHE A 102 -3.35 1.64 -8.35
CA PHE A 102 -3.90 2.94 -8.78
C PHE A 102 -5.27 3.23 -8.18
N GLU A 103 -6.13 2.21 -8.07
CA GLU A 103 -7.41 2.35 -7.37
C GLU A 103 -7.24 2.65 -5.88
N ARG A 104 -6.24 2.05 -5.22
CA ARG A 104 -5.89 2.35 -3.82
C ARG A 104 -5.41 3.80 -3.70
N ALA A 105 -4.45 4.20 -4.53
CA ALA A 105 -3.87 5.54 -4.51
C ALA A 105 -4.92 6.63 -4.78
N ALA A 106 -5.91 6.36 -5.63
CA ALA A 106 -7.03 7.27 -5.87
C ALA A 106 -8.00 7.42 -4.67
N ARG A 107 -8.01 6.45 -3.74
CA ARG A 107 -8.87 6.45 -2.54
C ARG A 107 -8.17 6.99 -1.28
N ASP A 108 -6.85 7.17 -1.33
CA ASP A 108 -6.01 7.59 -0.21
C ASP A 108 -6.06 9.10 0.04
#